data_AF-A0A0W0VBA2-F1
#
_entry.id   AF-A0A0W0VBA2-F1
#
_cell.length_a   1.000
_cell.length_b   1.000
_cell.length_c   1.000
_cell.angle_alpha   90.00
_cell.angle_beta   90.00
_cell.angle_gamma   90.00
#
_symmetry.space_group_name_H-M   'P 1'
#
loop_
_entity.id
_entity.type
_entity.pdbx_description
1 polymer ?
#
loop_
_entity_poly.entity_id
_entity_poly.type
_entity_poly.pdbx_seq_one_letter_code
_entity_poly.pdbx_strand_id
1 'polypeptide(L)'
;MKLNLYKLIHKAQRQRLYELAIAIAKMDENDAEEYEKITQSMKQLLSHIKQHSQSEERFIHPYFEPFVQQLNRLNQQHQQLDVMELSLIQHLTAGKDSHQLYLAFNRFIASYLQHIDEEERLQSEILWQQYRNEDLQSIMVQFNQSLSAEEIEEGLKFMLPCLKVQETLELLQKKPRDFPQR
;
A
#
# COMPACT_ATOMS: atom_id res chain seq x y z
N MET A 1 4.97 -22.37 8.22
CA MET A 1 5.19 -20.91 8.24
C MET A 1 3.82 -20.25 8.28
N LYS A 2 3.56 -19.29 9.18
CA LYS A 2 2.27 -18.57 9.18
C LYS A 2 2.20 -17.62 7.99
N LEU A 3 1.00 -17.42 7.46
CA LEU A 3 0.70 -16.52 6.36
C LEU A 3 1.09 -15.09 6.74
N ASN A 4 1.74 -14.36 5.84
CA ASN A 4 2.05 -12.94 6.02
C ASN A 4 1.11 -12.12 5.13
N LEU A 5 0.25 -11.30 5.76
CA LEU A 5 -0.78 -10.52 5.06
C LEU A 5 -0.18 -9.31 4.32
N TYR A 6 0.92 -8.76 4.82
CA TYR A 6 1.48 -7.47 4.41
C TYR A 6 2.68 -7.58 3.46
N LYS A 7 3.46 -8.67 3.55
CA LYS A 7 4.80 -8.80 2.95
C LYS A 7 4.88 -8.37 1.48
N LEU A 8 4.03 -8.92 0.61
CA LEU A 8 4.17 -8.71 -0.84
C LEU A 8 3.72 -7.30 -1.24
N ILE A 9 2.61 -6.84 -0.68
CA ILE A 9 2.04 -5.54 -1.01
C ILE A 9 2.92 -4.40 -0.49
N HIS A 10 3.41 -4.49 0.76
CA HIS A 10 4.33 -3.49 1.32
C HIS A 10 5.67 -3.45 0.61
N LYS A 11 6.14 -4.59 0.09
CA LYS A 11 7.35 -4.62 -0.75
C LYS A 11 7.14 -3.84 -2.05
N ALA A 12 5.99 -4.00 -2.70
CA ALA A 12 5.65 -3.27 -3.92
C ALA A 12 5.51 -1.76 -3.66
N GLN A 13 4.79 -1.38 -2.59
CA GLN A 13 4.59 0.01 -2.21
C GLN A 13 5.93 0.71 -1.92
N ARG A 14 6.84 0.07 -1.16
CA ARG A 14 8.19 0.60 -0.91
C ARG A 14 8.94 0.87 -2.22
N GLN A 15 8.94 -0.06 -3.16
CA GLN A 15 9.59 0.15 -4.46
C GLN A 15 9.02 1.38 -5.18
N ARG A 16 7.69 1.48 -5.29
CA ARG A 16 7.05 2.59 -6.01
C ARG A 16 7.29 3.95 -5.35
N LEU A 17 7.28 4.00 -4.02
CA LEU A 17 7.61 5.21 -3.27
C LEU A 17 9.04 5.68 -3.59
N TYR A 18 10.02 4.77 -3.58
CA TYR A 18 11.41 5.12 -3.87
C TYR A 18 11.64 5.49 -5.34
N GLU A 19 11.06 4.75 -6.28
CA GLU A 19 11.13 5.08 -7.71
C GLU A 19 10.58 6.48 -7.98
N LEU A 20 9.43 6.80 -7.40
CA LEU A 20 8.79 8.09 -7.60
C LEU A 20 9.55 9.22 -6.91
N ALA A 21 10.13 9.00 -5.72
CA ALA A 21 10.96 10.00 -5.06
C ALA A 21 12.18 10.38 -5.91
N ILE A 22 12.83 9.39 -6.53
CA ILE A 22 13.96 9.59 -7.45
C ILE A 22 13.50 10.35 -8.70
N ALA A 23 12.32 10.02 -9.24
CA ALA A 23 11.77 10.72 -10.40
C ALA A 23 11.47 12.19 -10.10
N ILE A 24 10.78 12.48 -8.98
CA ILE A 24 10.46 13.85 -8.58
C ILE A 24 11.74 14.66 -8.33
N ALA A 25 12.79 14.04 -7.76
CA ALA A 25 14.07 14.72 -7.53
C ALA A 25 14.80 15.16 -8.81
N LYS A 26 14.48 14.56 -9.96
CA LYS A 26 15.12 14.80 -11.26
C LYS A 26 14.23 15.54 -12.25
N MET A 27 12.96 15.71 -11.91
CA MET A 27 11.93 16.26 -12.78
C MET A 27 12.30 17.68 -13.25
N ASP A 28 12.27 17.92 -14.56
CA ASP A 28 12.26 19.27 -15.11
C ASP A 28 10.82 19.79 -15.16
N GLU A 29 10.51 20.75 -14.29
CA GLU A 29 9.17 21.35 -14.23
C GLU A 29 8.78 22.15 -15.50
N ASN A 30 9.75 22.51 -16.35
CA ASN A 30 9.49 23.17 -17.62
C ASN A 30 9.16 22.19 -18.74
N ASP A 31 9.47 20.90 -18.58
CA ASP A 31 8.99 19.84 -19.46
C ASP A 31 7.57 19.43 -19.05
N ALA A 32 6.58 19.86 -19.85
CA ALA A 32 5.19 19.59 -19.56
C ALA A 32 4.82 18.10 -19.64
N GLU A 33 5.48 17.32 -20.50
CA GLU A 33 5.21 15.89 -20.65
C GLU A 33 5.79 15.11 -19.47
N GLU A 34 7.02 15.41 -19.07
CA GLU A 34 7.65 14.80 -17.90
C GLU A 34 6.86 15.11 -16.62
N TYR A 35 6.49 16.37 -16.42
CA TYR A 35 5.71 16.80 -15.27
C TYR A 35 4.36 16.07 -15.20
N GLU A 36 3.60 16.02 -16.30
CA GLU A 36 2.31 15.33 -16.32
C GLU A 36 2.47 13.83 -16.00
N LYS A 37 3.46 13.17 -16.59
CA LYS A 37 3.72 11.75 -16.35
C LYS A 37 4.06 11.44 -14.88
N ILE A 38 4.93 12.24 -14.26
CA ILE A 38 5.34 12.03 -12.87
C ILE A 38 4.17 12.32 -11.92
N THR A 39 3.46 13.43 -12.12
CA THR A 39 2.32 13.80 -11.27
C THR A 39 1.15 12.83 -11.41
N GLN A 40 0.90 12.29 -12.60
CA GLN A 40 -0.10 11.23 -12.78
C GLN A 40 0.31 9.93 -12.08
N SER A 41 1.58 9.53 -12.17
CA SER A 41 2.11 8.36 -11.45
C SER A 41 1.98 8.55 -9.93
N MET A 42 2.18 9.77 -9.44
CA MET A 42 2.00 10.12 -8.04
C MET A 42 0.55 10.01 -7.59
N LYS A 43 -0.41 10.56 -8.36
CA LYS A 43 -1.85 10.44 -8.06
C LYS A 43 -2.29 8.98 -8.01
N GLN A 44 -1.81 8.15 -8.93
CA GLN A 44 -2.10 6.71 -8.95
C GLN A 44 -1.55 6.00 -7.71
N LEU A 45 -0.31 6.30 -7.31
CA LEU A 45 0.28 5.73 -6.10
C LEU A 45 -0.46 6.15 -4.82
N LEU A 46 -0.84 7.42 -4.70
CA LEU A 46 -1.59 7.93 -3.56
C LEU A 46 -2.97 7.27 -3.47
N SER A 47 -3.70 7.20 -4.60
CA SER A 47 -4.97 6.48 -4.68
C SER A 47 -4.83 5.01 -4.26
N HIS A 48 -3.76 4.34 -4.69
CA HIS A 48 -3.48 2.96 -4.28
C HIS A 48 -3.24 2.84 -2.77
N ILE A 49 -2.44 3.74 -2.18
CA ILE A 49 -2.19 3.75 -0.73
C ILE A 49 -3.49 3.98 0.04
N LYS A 50 -4.35 4.89 -0.43
CA LYS A 50 -5.65 5.14 0.19
C LYS A 50 -6.56 3.90 0.18
N GLN A 51 -6.65 3.22 -0.96
CA GLN A 51 -7.42 1.98 -1.12
C GLN A 51 -6.86 0.83 -0.27
N HIS A 52 -5.53 0.77 -0.14
CA HIS A 52 -4.84 -0.21 0.70
C HIS A 52 -5.23 -0.03 2.17
N SER A 53 -5.11 1.17 2.73
CA SER A 53 -5.51 1.45 4.12
C SER A 53 -7.00 1.17 4.38
N GLN A 54 -7.88 1.49 3.43
CA GLN A 54 -9.31 1.14 3.52
C GLN A 54 -9.56 -0.37 3.53
N SER A 55 -8.75 -1.12 2.78
CA SER A 55 -8.84 -2.58 2.76
C SER A 55 -8.36 -3.18 4.08
N GLU A 56 -7.31 -2.64 4.67
CA GLU A 56 -6.82 -3.05 5.99
C GLU A 56 -7.84 -2.77 7.08
N GLU A 57 -8.43 -1.58 7.08
CA GLU A 57 -9.51 -1.19 8.00
C GLU A 57 -10.70 -2.15 7.91
N ARG A 58 -11.03 -2.60 6.69
CA ARG A 58 -12.18 -3.48 6.45
C ARG A 58 -11.90 -4.94 6.81
N PHE A 59 -10.73 -5.46 6.46
CA PHE A 59 -10.47 -6.90 6.49
C PHE A 59 -9.50 -7.34 7.60
N ILE A 60 -8.58 -6.46 8.02
CA ILE A 60 -7.51 -6.82 8.99
C ILE A 60 -7.75 -6.17 10.35
N HIS A 61 -8.11 -4.88 10.41
CA HIS A 61 -8.35 -4.15 11.67
C HIS A 61 -9.39 -4.80 12.61
N PRO A 62 -10.43 -5.51 12.14
CA PRO A 62 -11.31 -6.27 13.03
C PRO A 62 -10.57 -7.28 13.93
N TYR A 63 -9.45 -7.83 13.46
CA TYR A 63 -8.60 -8.76 14.24
C TYR A 63 -7.72 -8.05 15.28
N PHE A 64 -7.71 -6.71 15.28
CA PHE A 64 -7.08 -5.88 16.30
C PHE A 64 -8.07 -5.27 17.29
N GLU A 65 -9.39 -5.50 17.17
CA GLU A 65 -10.40 -4.97 18.10
C GLU A 65 -10.14 -5.31 19.58
N PRO A 66 -9.69 -6.52 19.96
CA PRO A 66 -9.32 -6.80 21.34
C PRO A 66 -8.08 -6.03 21.84
N PHE A 67 -7.29 -5.48 20.92
CA PHE A 67 -6.01 -4.80 21.14
C PHE A 67 -6.16 -3.29 20.92
N VAL A 68 -7.06 -2.68 21.71
CA VAL A 68 -7.56 -1.30 21.52
C VAL A 68 -6.45 -0.26 21.36
N GLN A 69 -5.36 -0.36 22.11
CA GLN A 69 -4.26 0.61 22.01
C GLN A 69 -3.57 0.55 20.64
N GLN A 70 -3.31 -0.65 20.13
CA GLN A 70 -2.65 -0.88 18.85
C GLN A 70 -3.59 -0.48 17.71
N LEU A 71 -4.87 -0.89 17.77
CA LEU A 71 -5.86 -0.49 16.77
C LEU A 71 -6.01 1.04 16.70
N ASN A 72 -6.10 1.73 17.84
CA ASN A 72 -6.17 3.19 17.88
C ASN A 72 -4.94 3.83 17.24
N ARG A 73 -3.76 3.26 17.46
CA ARG A 73 -2.51 3.75 16.87
C ARG A 73 -2.52 3.60 15.35
N LEU A 74 -2.90 2.43 14.83
CA LEU A 74 -3.01 2.18 13.38
C LEU A 74 -4.01 3.16 12.74
N ASN A 75 -5.20 3.31 13.33
CA ASN A 75 -6.21 4.24 12.82
C ASN A 75 -5.73 5.69 12.82
N GLN A 76 -4.99 6.12 13.86
CA GLN A 76 -4.40 7.46 13.90
C GLN A 76 -3.33 7.65 12.81
N GLN A 77 -2.52 6.63 12.53
CA GLN A 77 -1.54 6.66 11.46
C GLN A 77 -2.22 6.77 10.08
N HIS A 78 -3.30 6.02 9.82
CA HIS A 78 -4.10 6.16 8.60
C HIS A 78 -4.64 7.58 8.44
N GLN A 79 -5.25 8.14 9.49
CA GLN A 79 -5.76 9.52 9.47
C GLN A 79 -4.66 10.56 9.19
N GLN A 80 -3.47 10.36 9.76
CA GLN A 80 -2.33 11.23 9.49
C GLN A 80 -1.90 11.13 8.02
N LEU A 81 -1.81 9.91 7.48
CA LEU A 81 -1.46 9.68 6.08
C LEU A 81 -2.48 10.30 5.13
N ASP A 82 -3.78 10.22 5.43
CA ASP A 82 -4.84 10.88 4.66
C ASP A 82 -4.64 12.40 4.56
N VAL A 83 -4.32 13.04 5.68
CA VAL A 83 -4.05 14.50 5.70
C VAL A 83 -2.82 14.83 4.85
N MET A 84 -1.77 14.01 4.93
CA MET A 84 -0.56 14.21 4.14
C MET A 84 -0.80 13.99 2.64
N GLU A 85 -1.59 12.97 2.27
CA GLU A 85 -2.01 12.72 0.90
C GLU A 85 -2.76 13.92 0.31
N LEU A 86 -3.75 14.46 1.04
CA LEU A 86 -4.48 15.65 0.62
C LEU A 86 -3.55 16.85 0.41
N SER A 87 -2.59 17.05 1.32
CA SER A 87 -1.58 18.11 1.17
C SER A 87 -0.72 17.93 -0.09
N LEU A 88 -0.36 16.69 -0.43
CA LEU A 88 0.40 16.39 -1.64
C LEU A 88 -0.43 16.67 -2.89
N ILE A 89 -1.69 16.25 -2.93
CA ILE A 89 -2.61 16.54 -4.03
C ILE A 89 -2.77 18.06 -4.20
N GLN A 90 -2.91 18.80 -3.11
CA GLN A 90 -2.98 20.27 -3.15
C GLN A 90 -1.70 20.88 -3.74
N HIS A 91 -0.51 20.39 -3.36
CA HIS A 91 0.74 20.84 -3.98
C HIS A 91 0.76 20.60 -5.49
N LEU A 92 0.28 19.46 -5.97
CA LEU A 92 0.17 19.17 -7.40
C LEU A 92 -0.75 20.15 -8.14
N THR A 93 -1.74 20.74 -7.46
CA THR A 93 -2.67 21.71 -8.06
C THR A 93 -2.21 23.17 -7.96
N ALA A 94 -1.39 23.51 -6.96
CA ALA A 94 -1.05 24.90 -6.63
C ALA A 94 0.06 25.48 -7.52
N GLY A 95 0.86 24.65 -8.20
CA GLY A 95 1.92 25.11 -9.08
C GLY A 95 3.03 24.09 -9.25
N LYS A 96 4.05 24.48 -10.02
CA LYS A 96 5.17 23.63 -10.38
C LYS A 96 6.41 23.93 -9.53
N ASP A 97 6.33 23.73 -8.23
CA ASP A 97 7.52 23.75 -7.37
C ASP A 97 7.96 22.31 -7.10
N SER A 98 8.79 21.79 -8.01
CA SER A 98 9.30 20.41 -7.95
C SER A 98 10.08 20.13 -6.65
N HIS A 99 10.79 21.12 -6.12
CA HIS A 99 11.59 20.97 -4.91
C HIS A 99 10.70 20.83 -3.66
N GLN A 100 9.68 21.67 -3.50
CA GLN A 100 8.75 21.55 -2.37
C GLN A 100 7.94 20.27 -2.46
N LEU A 101 7.52 19.87 -3.66
CA LEU A 101 6.87 18.58 -3.88
C LEU A 101 7.77 17.42 -3.43
N TYR A 102 9.05 17.43 -3.83
CA TYR A 102 10.04 16.43 -3.41
C TYR A 102 10.16 16.35 -1.88
N LEU A 103 10.30 17.48 -1.20
CA LEU A 103 10.42 17.51 0.25
C LEU A 103 9.14 17.02 0.95
N ALA A 104 7.97 17.43 0.48
CA ALA A 104 6.69 16.97 1.00
C ALA A 104 6.52 15.47 0.81
N PHE A 105 6.85 14.94 -0.37
CA PHE A 105 6.75 13.53 -0.68
C PHE A 105 7.68 12.67 0.18
N ASN A 106 8.91 13.13 0.44
CA ASN A 106 9.81 12.41 1.35
C ASN A 106 9.33 12.39 2.80
N ARG A 107 8.66 13.45 3.28
CA ARG A 107 8.02 13.43 4.61
C ARG A 107 6.90 12.40 4.66
N PHE A 108 6.09 12.31 3.59
CA PHE A 108 5.06 11.28 3.46
C PHE A 108 5.68 9.87 3.46
N ILE A 109 6.75 9.63 2.69
CA ILE A 109 7.47 8.35 2.71
C ILE A 109 7.92 8.00 4.13
N ALA A 110 8.52 8.93 4.87
CA ALA A 110 8.99 8.67 6.23
C ALA A 110 7.85 8.21 7.16
N SER A 111 6.70 8.91 7.14
CA SER A 111 5.52 8.53 7.91
C SER A 111 4.93 7.20 7.45
N TYR A 112 4.87 6.96 6.15
CA TYR A 112 4.34 5.73 5.58
C TYR A 112 5.19 4.52 5.94
N LEU A 113 6.52 4.64 5.86
CA LEU A 113 7.45 3.57 6.25
C LEU A 113 7.33 3.22 7.73
N GLN A 114 7.14 4.22 8.60
CA GLN A 114 6.91 3.99 10.03
C GLN A 114 5.58 3.25 10.29
N HIS A 115 4.55 3.59 9.52
CA HIS A 115 3.25 2.95 9.64
C HIS A 115 3.28 1.47 9.22
N ILE A 116 3.76 1.17 8.01
CA ILE A 116 3.80 -0.23 7.52
C ILE A 116 4.75 -1.13 8.31
N ASP A 117 5.74 -0.55 8.96
CA ASP A 117 6.64 -1.22 9.91
C ASP A 117 5.93 -1.58 11.23
N GLU A 118 5.02 -0.73 11.73
CA GLU A 118 4.15 -1.08 12.86
C GLU A 118 3.22 -2.24 12.49
N GLU A 119 2.59 -2.21 11.32
CA GLU A 119 1.72 -3.30 10.85
C GLU A 119 2.46 -4.64 10.74
N GLU A 120 3.66 -4.62 10.15
CA GLU A 120 4.51 -5.80 10.01
C GLU A 120 4.98 -6.35 11.36
N ARG A 121 5.21 -5.49 12.37
CA ARG A 121 5.45 -5.94 13.74
C ARG A 121 4.21 -6.58 14.35
N LEU A 122 3.07 -5.90 14.32
CA LEU A 122 1.81 -6.36 14.90
C LEU A 122 1.32 -7.67 14.25
N GLN A 123 1.65 -7.90 12.97
CA GLN A 123 1.48 -9.19 12.32
C GLN A 123 2.16 -10.32 13.11
N SER A 124 3.41 -10.12 13.51
CA SER A 124 4.19 -11.15 14.22
C SER A 124 3.89 -11.23 15.71
N GLU A 125 3.61 -10.09 16.35
CA GLU A 125 3.40 -9.95 17.79
C GLU A 125 1.97 -10.31 18.21
N ILE A 126 0.99 -10.03 17.36
CA ILE A 126 -0.43 -10.25 17.65
C ILE A 126 -1.00 -11.27 16.68
N LEU A 127 -1.04 -11.00 15.38
CA LEU A 127 -1.80 -11.84 14.46
C LEU A 127 -1.29 -13.29 14.43
N TRP A 128 0.03 -13.46 14.42
CA TRP A 128 0.68 -14.77 14.52
C TRP A 128 0.65 -15.39 15.91
N GLN A 129 0.37 -14.66 16.99
CA GLN A 129 0.27 -15.26 18.33
C GLN A 129 -1.16 -15.67 18.65
N GLN A 130 -2.14 -14.90 18.18
CA GLN A 130 -3.53 -14.99 18.63
C GLN A 130 -4.42 -15.76 17.65
N TYR A 131 -4.09 -15.78 16.35
CA TYR A 131 -4.93 -16.39 15.32
C TYR A 131 -4.22 -17.56 14.63
N ARG A 132 -4.98 -18.56 14.23
CA ARG A 132 -4.45 -19.71 13.48
C ARG A 132 -4.26 -19.32 12.02
N ASN A 133 -3.51 -20.15 11.31
CA ASN A 133 -3.20 -19.85 9.92
C ASN A 133 -4.44 -19.87 9.01
N GLU A 134 -5.44 -20.70 9.34
CA GLU A 134 -6.71 -20.80 8.65
C GLU A 134 -7.55 -19.52 8.81
N ASP A 135 -7.46 -18.89 9.98
CA ASP A 135 -8.15 -17.63 10.26
C ASP A 135 -7.55 -16.52 9.36
N LEU A 136 -6.21 -16.44 9.28
CA LEU A 136 -5.51 -15.50 8.40
C LEU A 136 -5.74 -15.77 6.90
N GLN A 137 -5.83 -17.05 6.50
CA GLN A 137 -6.18 -17.41 5.13
C GLN A 137 -7.60 -16.95 4.76
N SER A 138 -8.53 -17.05 5.71
CA SER A 138 -9.92 -16.62 5.51
C SER A 138 -10.02 -15.11 5.24
N ILE A 139 -9.15 -14.29 5.88
CA ILE A 139 -9.02 -12.85 5.57
C ILE A 139 -8.66 -12.66 4.10
N MET A 140 -7.62 -13.34 3.61
CA MET A 140 -7.18 -13.20 2.21
C MET A 140 -8.21 -13.68 1.21
N VAL A 141 -8.96 -14.74 1.53
CA VAL A 141 -10.06 -15.23 0.68
C VAL A 141 -11.17 -14.17 0.60
N GLN A 142 -11.59 -13.60 1.74
CA GLN A 142 -12.61 -12.56 1.76
C GLN A 142 -12.18 -11.30 1.00
N PHE A 143 -10.92 -10.87 1.20
CA PHE A 143 -10.34 -9.76 0.46
C PHE A 143 -10.38 -10.03 -1.05
N ASN A 144 -9.84 -11.14 -1.52
CA ASN A 144 -9.81 -11.46 -2.95
C ASN A 144 -11.21 -11.60 -3.56
N GLN A 145 -12.18 -12.14 -2.80
CA GLN A 145 -13.58 -12.25 -3.25
C GLN A 145 -14.28 -10.90 -3.35
N SER A 146 -13.76 -9.87 -2.68
CA SER A 146 -14.30 -8.52 -2.77
C SER A 146 -13.81 -7.74 -3.99
N LEU A 147 -12.73 -8.20 -4.64
CA LEU A 147 -12.14 -7.56 -5.81
C LEU A 147 -12.83 -8.00 -7.10
N SER A 148 -12.97 -7.07 -8.04
CA SER A 148 -13.29 -7.34 -9.44
C SER A 148 -12.09 -7.94 -10.18
N ALA A 149 -12.35 -8.48 -11.39
CA ALA A 149 -11.28 -9.00 -12.25
C ALA A 149 -10.28 -7.90 -12.66
N GLU A 150 -10.75 -6.67 -12.85
CA GLU A 150 -9.92 -5.51 -13.20
C GLU A 150 -9.01 -5.13 -12.03
N GLU A 151 -9.55 -5.03 -10.79
CA GLU A 151 -8.76 -4.73 -9.60
C GLU A 151 -7.70 -5.81 -9.31
N ILE A 152 -8.00 -7.08 -9.58
CA ILE A 152 -7.01 -8.17 -9.50
C ILE A 152 -5.89 -7.96 -10.50
N GLU A 153 -6.22 -7.66 -11.76
CA GLU A 153 -5.24 -7.40 -12.81
C GLU A 153 -4.34 -6.20 -12.47
N GLU A 154 -4.94 -5.11 -12.00
CA GLU A 154 -4.21 -3.91 -11.56
C GLU A 154 -3.29 -4.19 -10.38
N GLY A 155 -3.78 -4.92 -9.36
CA GLY A 155 -2.97 -5.34 -8.22
C GLY A 155 -1.78 -6.23 -8.63
N LEU A 156 -1.98 -7.14 -9.59
CA LEU A 156 -0.88 -7.94 -10.15
C LEU A 156 0.13 -7.09 -10.91
N LYS A 157 -0.31 -6.18 -11.79
CA LYS A 157 0.57 -5.25 -12.52
C LYS A 157 1.38 -4.38 -11.55
N PHE A 158 0.78 -3.99 -10.43
CA PHE A 158 1.44 -3.20 -9.40
C PHE A 158 2.52 -4.00 -8.67
N MET A 159 2.23 -5.24 -8.26
CA MET A 159 3.14 -6.06 -7.45
C MET A 159 4.23 -6.77 -8.26
N LEU A 160 3.90 -7.37 -9.41
CA LEU A 160 4.80 -8.27 -10.15
C LEU A 160 6.22 -7.71 -10.39
N PRO A 161 6.41 -6.42 -10.73
CA PRO A 161 7.74 -5.86 -10.95
C PRO A 161 8.68 -5.92 -9.75
N CYS A 162 8.16 -6.03 -8.52
CA CYS A 162 8.96 -6.05 -7.29
C CYS A 162 9.30 -7.46 -6.80
N LEU A 163 8.66 -8.50 -7.35
CA LEU A 163 8.73 -9.85 -6.83
C LEU A 163 9.97 -10.59 -7.34
N LYS A 164 10.58 -11.39 -6.46
CA LYS A 164 11.57 -12.39 -6.89
C LYS A 164 10.85 -13.53 -7.58
N VAL A 165 11.56 -14.26 -8.47
CA VAL A 165 11.00 -15.40 -9.22
C VAL A 165 10.20 -16.36 -8.32
N GLN A 166 10.73 -16.71 -7.15
CA GLN A 166 10.05 -17.60 -6.21
C GLN A 166 8.74 -17.01 -5.67
N GLU A 167 8.70 -15.71 -5.34
CA GLU A 167 7.51 -15.02 -4.87
C GLU A 167 6.45 -14.92 -5.99
N THR A 168 6.89 -14.73 -7.23
CA THR A 168 6.01 -14.76 -8.41
C THR A 168 5.39 -16.14 -8.60
N LEU A 169 6.18 -17.21 -8.49
CA LEU A 169 5.67 -18.58 -8.59
C LEU A 169 4.65 -18.88 -7.48
N GLU A 170 4.94 -18.49 -6.24
CA GLU A 170 4.01 -18.64 -5.11
C GLU A 170 2.68 -17.90 -5.34
N LEU A 171 2.74 -16.69 -5.92
CA LEU A 171 1.55 -15.92 -6.25
C LEU A 171 0.70 -16.58 -7.34
N LEU A 172 1.35 -17.09 -8.41
CA LEU A 172 0.68 -17.73 -9.54
C LEU A 172 0.13 -19.13 -9.22
N GLN A 173 0.66 -19.79 -8.20
CA GLN A 173 0.17 -21.10 -7.73
C GLN A 173 -1.10 -21.02 -6.88
N LYS A 174 -1.57 -19.82 -6.52
CA LYS A 174 -2.87 -19.63 -5.85
C LYS A 174 -4.00 -20.16 -6.74
N LYS A 175 -4.96 -20.87 -6.14
CA LYS A 175 -5.97 -21.61 -6.90
C LYS A 175 -7.03 -20.65 -7.45
N PRO A 176 -7.70 -20.98 -8.57
CA PRO A 176 -8.81 -20.16 -9.10
C PRO A 176 -9.95 -19.91 -8.11
N ARG A 177 -10.09 -20.78 -7.10
CA ARG A 177 -11.08 -20.66 -6.00
C ARG A 177 -10.80 -19.48 -5.08
N ASP A 178 -9.58 -18.97 -5.10
CA ASP A 178 -9.12 -17.83 -4.31
C ASP A 178 -9.44 -16.51 -5.00
N PHE A 179 -10.11 -16.54 -6.16
CA PHE A 179 -10.52 -15.39 -6.97
C PHE A 179 -12.02 -15.50 -7.30
N PRO A 180 -12.71 -14.39 -7.63
CA PRO A 180 -14.10 -14.43 -8.04
C PRO A 180 -14.30 -15.39 -9.21
N GLN A 181 -15.32 -16.24 -9.13
CA GLN A 181 -15.74 -17.03 -10.28
C GLN A 181 -16.49 -16.11 -11.25
N ARG A 182 -16.11 -16.18 -12.54
CA ARG A 182 -16.74 -15.42 -13.63
C ARG A 182 -18.24 -15.67 -13.71
#